data_AF-A0A370IBV0-F1
#
_entry.id   AF-A0A370IBV0-F1
#
_cell.length_a   1.000
_cell.length_b   1.000
_cell.length_c   1.000
_cell.angle_alpha   90.00
_cell.angle_beta   90.00
_cell.angle_gamma   90.00
#
_symmetry.space_group_name_H-M   'P 1'
#
loop_
_entity.id
_entity.type
_entity.pdbx_description
1 polymer ?
#
loop_
_entity_poly.entity_id
_entity_poly.type
_entity_poly.pdbx_seq_one_letter_code
_entity_poly.pdbx_strand_id
1 'polypeptide(L)'
;MALRPLQAEFHIARKLTLVNRKLDLIMQHLGLPEFGLSDAQLVEVDELLRNDQKIKAIKIYRELVPDASLVEAKHIIDRRAQQI
;
A
#
# COMPACT_ATOMS: atom_id res chain seq x y z
N MET A 1 26.15 -12.37 -22.11
CA MET A 1 25.98 -12.46 -20.64
C MET A 1 25.72 -11.05 -20.11
N ALA A 2 24.46 -10.61 -20.12
CA ALA A 2 24.09 -9.24 -19.73
C ALA A 2 23.53 -9.23 -18.30
N LEU A 3 24.39 -8.94 -17.32
CA LEU A 3 23.98 -8.61 -15.96
C LEU A 3 24.18 -7.11 -15.79
N ARG A 4 23.06 -6.35 -15.77
CA ARG A 4 22.91 -5.07 -15.03
C ARG A 4 21.48 -4.47 -15.12
N PRO A 5 20.45 -5.08 -14.50
CA PRO A 5 19.21 -4.36 -14.18
C PRO A 5 19.21 -3.69 -12.78
N LEU A 6 20.11 -4.04 -11.86
CA LEU A 6 20.04 -3.59 -10.45
C LEU A 6 20.20 -2.07 -10.20
N GLN A 7 20.92 -1.32 -11.04
CA GLN A 7 21.25 0.09 -10.72
C GLN A 7 20.08 1.05 -10.95
N ALA A 8 19.28 0.80 -11.99
CA ALA A 8 18.12 1.62 -12.31
C ALA A 8 17.00 1.42 -11.28
N GLU A 9 16.74 0.17 -10.89
CA GLU A 9 15.79 -0.20 -9.85
C GLU A 9 16.16 0.45 -8.51
N PHE A 10 17.45 0.42 -8.12
CA PHE A 10 17.92 1.06 -6.90
C PHE A 10 17.79 2.59 -6.94
N HIS A 11 18.02 3.22 -8.09
CA HIS A 11 17.83 4.65 -8.24
C HIS A 11 16.36 5.06 -8.08
N ILE A 12 15.45 4.30 -8.68
CA ILE A 12 14.00 4.53 -8.59
C ILE A 12 13.52 4.30 -7.16
N ALA A 13 13.90 3.19 -6.53
CA ALA A 13 13.53 2.87 -5.16
C ALA A 13 13.97 3.97 -4.19
N ARG A 14 15.21 4.46 -4.28
CA ARG A 14 15.69 5.58 -3.46
C ARG A 14 14.91 6.87 -3.68
N LYS A 15 14.61 7.21 -4.94
CA LYS A 15 13.80 8.40 -5.24
C LYS A 15 12.39 8.27 -4.66
N LEU A 16 11.79 7.09 -4.75
CA LEU A 16 10.47 6.80 -4.19
C LEU A 16 10.47 6.94 -2.66
N THR A 17 11.47 6.40 -1.96
CA THR A 17 11.62 6.60 -0.51
C THR A 17 11.70 8.08 -0.12
N LEU A 18 12.44 8.88 -0.89
CA LEU A 18 12.54 10.33 -0.64
C LEU A 18 11.22 11.06 -0.89
N VAL A 19 10.47 10.66 -1.91
CA VAL A 19 9.15 11.22 -2.21
C VAL A 19 8.16 10.87 -1.10
N ASN A 20 8.09 9.60 -0.68
CA ASN A 20 7.22 9.17 0.41
C ASN A 20 7.52 9.95 1.70
N ARG A 21 8.79 10.05 2.09
CA ARG A 21 9.19 10.83 3.27
C ARG A 21 8.76 12.29 3.21
N LYS A 22 8.83 12.93 2.03
CA LYS A 22 8.36 14.32 1.86
C LYS A 22 6.85 14.42 1.99
N LEU A 23 6.12 13.44 1.43
CA LEU A 23 4.67 13.36 1.55
C LEU A 23 4.24 13.22 3.01
N ASP A 24 4.88 12.32 3.77
CA ASP A 24 4.59 12.12 5.19
C ASP A 24 4.76 13.42 5.99
N LEU A 25 5.85 14.17 5.74
CA LEU A 25 6.10 15.46 6.40
C LEU A 25 5.06 16.53 6.02
N ILE A 26 4.63 16.57 4.76
CA ILE A 26 3.59 17.50 4.30
C ILE A 26 2.23 17.13 4.93
N MET A 27 1.88 15.84 4.96
CA MET A 27 0.65 15.36 5.59
C MET A 27 0.63 15.70 7.08
N GLN A 28 1.74 15.44 7.79
CA GLN A 28 1.90 15.82 9.20
C GLN A 28 1.73 17.33 9.40
N HIS A 29 2.37 18.15 8.55
CA HIS A 29 2.26 19.61 8.63
C HIS A 29 0.83 20.10 8.40
N LEU A 30 0.08 19.43 7.51
CA LEU A 30 -1.33 19.74 7.22
C LEU A 30 -2.30 19.15 8.26
N GLY A 31 -1.82 18.43 9.27
CA GLY A 31 -2.66 17.76 10.27
C GLY A 31 -3.51 16.63 9.68
N LEU A 32 -3.09 16.08 8.54
CA LEU A 32 -3.77 14.98 7.89
C LEU A 32 -3.34 13.66 8.56
N PRO A 33 -4.28 12.76 8.89
CA PRO A 33 -3.93 11.43 9.36
C PRO A 33 -3.13 10.68 8.28
N GLU A 34 -2.27 9.74 8.69
CA GLU A 34 -1.66 8.80 7.74
C GLU A 34 -2.79 8.14 6.94
N PHE A 35 -2.81 8.39 5.63
CA PHE A 35 -3.80 7.82 4.73
C PHE A 35 -3.28 6.48 4.21
N GLY A 36 -3.87 5.40 4.71
CA GLY A 36 -3.63 4.05 4.20
C GLY A 36 -3.21 3.07 5.29
N LEU A 37 -2.88 1.87 4.84
CA LEU A 37 -2.39 0.80 5.69
C LEU A 37 -0.89 0.99 5.92
N SER A 38 -0.44 0.83 7.17
CA SER A 38 0.98 0.65 7.51
C SER A 38 1.58 -0.56 6.79
N ASP A 39 2.90 -0.60 6.66
CA ASP A 39 3.60 -1.73 6.01
C ASP A 39 3.22 -3.09 6.61
N ALA A 40 3.07 -3.17 7.93
CA ALA A 40 2.64 -4.40 8.60
C ALA A 40 1.22 -4.82 8.21
N GLN A 41 0.30 -3.85 8.11
CA GLN A 41 -1.09 -4.09 7.70
C GLN A 41 -1.18 -4.46 6.22
N LEU A 42 -0.30 -3.90 5.37
CA LEU A 42 -0.21 -4.29 3.97
C LEU A 42 0.25 -5.74 3.80
N VAL A 43 1.23 -6.19 4.61
CA VAL A 43 1.67 -7.59 4.62
C VAL A 43 0.53 -8.54 4.96
N GLU A 44 -0.26 -8.21 6.00
CA GLU A 44 -1.44 -9.01 6.38
C GLU A 44 -2.48 -9.09 5.24
N VAL A 45 -2.78 -7.96 4.60
CA VAL A 45 -3.70 -7.92 3.45
C VAL A 45 -3.18 -8.75 2.27
N ASP A 46 -1.88 -8.68 1.98
CA ASP A 46 -1.27 -9.47 0.91
C ASP A 46 -1.33 -10.97 1.20
N GLU A 47 -1.12 -11.40 2.44
CA GLU A 47 -1.28 -12.80 2.84
C GLU A 47 -2.71 -13.30 2.65
N LEU A 48 -3.70 -12.49 3.00
CA LEU A 48 -5.11 -12.82 2.77
C LEU A 48 -5.40 -12.96 1.28
N LEU A 49 -4.85 -12.08 0.44
CA LEU A 49 -5.07 -12.12 -1.00
C LEU A 49 -4.40 -13.32 -1.68
N ARG A 50 -3.16 -13.67 -1.28
CA ARG A 50 -2.48 -14.88 -1.77
C ARG A 50 -3.21 -16.18 -1.44
N ASN A 51 -4.03 -16.17 -0.39
CA ASN A 51 -4.85 -17.30 0.03
C ASN A 51 -6.30 -17.24 -0.52
N ASP A 52 -6.57 -16.41 -1.53
CA ASP A 52 -7.90 -16.17 -2.12
C ASP A 52 -8.95 -15.65 -1.11
N GLN A 53 -8.53 -15.13 0.05
CA GLN A 53 -9.41 -14.65 1.13
C GLN A 53 -9.83 -13.18 0.94
N LYS A 54 -10.27 -12.82 -0.26
CA LYS A 54 -10.55 -11.44 -0.67
C LYS A 54 -11.58 -10.71 0.19
N ILE A 55 -12.67 -11.39 0.57
CA ILE A 55 -13.70 -10.77 1.42
C ILE A 55 -13.12 -10.42 2.80
N LYS A 56 -12.22 -11.26 3.33
CA LYS A 56 -11.55 -11.01 4.61
C LYS A 56 -10.57 -9.84 4.50
N ALA A 57 -9.82 -9.74 3.40
CA ALA A 57 -8.98 -8.57 3.11
C ALA A 57 -9.79 -7.25 3.04
N ILE A 58 -10.96 -7.26 2.37
CA ILE A 58 -11.86 -6.09 2.33
C ILE A 58 -12.36 -5.73 3.72
N LYS A 59 -12.70 -6.73 4.54
CA LYS A 59 -13.14 -6.51 5.92
C LYS A 59 -12.04 -5.85 6.76
N ILE A 60 -10.84 -6.43 6.75
CA ILE A 60 -9.67 -5.89 7.48
C ILE A 60 -9.37 -4.47 7.02
N TYR A 61 -9.34 -4.20 5.72
CA TYR A 61 -9.11 -2.85 5.20
C TYR A 61 -10.08 -1.81 5.80
N ARG A 62 -11.38 -2.15 5.90
CA ARG A 62 -12.39 -1.25 6.49
C ARG A 62 -12.30 -1.09 8.00
N GLU A 63 -11.75 -2.08 8.70
CA GLU A 63 -11.49 -1.98 10.14
C GLU A 63 -10.27 -1.09 10.42
N LEU A 64 -9.31 -1.07 9.49
CA LEU A 64 -8.06 -0.32 9.62
C LEU A 64 -8.16 1.12 9.07
N VAL A 65 -9.05 1.36 8.10
CA VAL A 65 -9.28 2.69 7.50
C VAL A 65 -10.68 3.17 7.88
N PRO A 66 -10.79 4.05 8.89
CA PRO A 66 -12.06 4.66 9.27
C PRO A 66 -12.74 5.31 8.07
N ASP A 67 -14.08 5.26 8.04
CA ASP A 67 -14.93 5.85 6.99
C ASP A 67 -14.79 5.28 5.57
N ALA A 68 -13.96 4.25 5.35
CA ALA A 68 -13.88 3.58 4.06
C ALA A 68 -15.22 2.91 3.71
N SER A 69 -15.82 3.36 2.61
CA SER A 69 -17.02 2.74 2.07
C SER A 69 -16.72 1.32 1.57
N LEU A 70 -17.75 0.45 1.52
CA LEU A 70 -17.56 -0.92 1.01
C LEU A 70 -17.09 -0.95 -0.44
N VAL A 71 -17.61 -0.04 -1.27
CA VAL A 71 -17.23 0.08 -2.69
C VAL A 71 -15.77 0.48 -2.82
N GLU A 72 -15.34 1.46 -2.03
CA GLU A 72 -13.97 1.97 -2.02
C GLU A 72 -12.98 0.91 -1.54
N ALA A 73 -13.29 0.24 -0.42
CA ALA A 73 -12.49 -0.86 0.09
C ALA A 73 -12.36 -2.00 -0.94
N LYS A 74 -13.47 -2.40 -1.59
CA LYS A 74 -13.44 -3.38 -2.67
C LYS A 74 -12.52 -2.93 -3.80
N HIS A 75 -12.66 -1.69 -4.29
CA HIS A 75 -11.82 -1.17 -5.37
C HIS A 75 -10.34 -1.12 -5.02
N ILE A 76 -10.00 -0.76 -3.79
CA ILE A 76 -8.61 -0.72 -3.34
C ILE A 76 -8.03 -2.14 -3.29
N ILE A 77 -8.75 -3.09 -2.69
CA ILE A 77 -8.33 -4.49 -2.61
C ILE A 77 -8.27 -5.16 -3.99
N ASP A 78 -9.23 -4.85 -4.89
CA ASP A 78 -9.22 -5.33 -6.27
C ASP A 78 -7.95 -4.88 -7.01
N ARG A 79 -7.58 -3.60 -6.89
CA ARG A 79 -6.35 -3.07 -7.48
C ARG A 79 -5.10 -3.70 -6.87
N ARG A 80 -5.09 -3.91 -5.55
CA ARG A 80 -3.96 -4.56 -4.87
C ARG A 80 -3.76 -5.98 -5.38
N ALA A 81 -4.83 -6.77 -5.48
CA ALA A 81 -4.78 -8.16 -5.96
C ALA A 81 -4.23 -8.31 -7.39
N GLN A 82 -4.19 -7.24 -8.19
CA GLN A 82 -3.59 -7.24 -9.53
C GLN A 82 -2.07 -6.98 -9.51
N GLN A 83 -1.51 -6.58 -8.37
CA GLN A 83 -0.11 -6.18 -8.20
C GLN A 83 0.75 -7.22 -7.46
N ILE A 84 0.14 -8.26 -6.92
CA ILE A 84 0.76 -9.36 -6.15
C ILE A 84 0.45 -10.69 -6.82
#